data_AF-Q12MS2-F1
#
_entry.id   AF-Q12MS2-F1
#
_cell.length_a   1.000
_cell.length_b   1.000
_cell.length_c   1.000
_cell.angle_alpha   90.00
_cell.angle_beta   90.00
_cell.angle_gamma   90.00
#
_symmetry.space_group_name_H-M   'P 1'
#
loop_
_entity.id
_entity.type
_entity.pdbx_description
1 polymer ?
#
loop_
_entity_poly.entity_id
_entity_poly.type
_entity_poly.pdbx_seq_one_letter_code
_entity_poly.pdbx_strand_id
1 'polypeptide(L)'
;MNKLIFFGSALLIIVSIYCVLSLIARIFRPPEADYLEKKYQQVMADKKLIDSLANDELQLLKKLNFSTKLLSKIKQINTNKITQLHKVYTECADEFDDEYFEGVFLSCSEREAKMAINDLKHEFQKQGYLIFRNDSDHLGSGLAVIKGSEPWDILRYRQTDGCNYGLDTQAIIKQLRDWGVTEVLGVGRDWVEFDFGRFADDEMALAAELYEFCPDIIEQGLGSVEKLADCLDVSTQITLWWD
;
A
#
# COMPACT_ATOMS: atom_id res chain seq x y z
N MET A 1 -28.82 46.84 -37.81
CA MET A 1 -27.77 47.08 -36.79
C MET A 1 -28.29 47.23 -35.36
N ASN A 2 -29.51 47.73 -35.09
CA ASN A 2 -29.96 47.97 -33.71
C ASN A 2 -30.35 46.74 -32.87
N LYS A 3 -30.63 45.57 -33.47
CA LYS A 3 -30.97 44.36 -32.70
C LYS A 3 -29.76 43.72 -32.02
N LEU A 4 -28.56 43.76 -32.63
CA LEU A 4 -27.37 43.11 -32.09
C LEU A 4 -26.80 43.81 -30.83
N ILE A 5 -26.93 45.14 -30.78
CA ILE A 5 -26.47 45.97 -29.65
C ILE A 5 -27.37 45.77 -28.42
N PHE A 6 -28.67 45.55 -28.63
CA PHE A 6 -29.64 45.33 -27.56
C PHE A 6 -29.48 43.97 -26.86
N PHE A 7 -29.05 42.94 -27.59
CA PHE A 7 -28.74 41.63 -27.01
C PHE A 7 -27.45 41.65 -26.18
N GLY A 8 -26.43 42.41 -26.60
CA GLY A 8 -25.18 42.54 -25.86
C GLY A 8 -25.35 43.23 -24.50
N SER A 9 -26.17 44.29 -24.43
CA SER A 9 -26.46 45.00 -23.18
C SER A 9 -27.34 44.18 -22.24
N ALA A 10 -28.34 43.46 -22.74
CA ALA A 10 -29.15 42.56 -21.92
C ALA A 10 -28.31 41.42 -21.31
N LEU A 11 -27.38 40.84 -22.07
CA LEU A 11 -26.49 39.79 -21.58
C LEU A 11 -25.53 40.30 -20.48
N LEU A 12 -24.97 41.50 -20.66
CA LEU A 12 -24.12 42.15 -19.66
C LEU A 12 -24.87 42.41 -18.35
N ILE A 13 -26.13 42.84 -18.43
CA ILE A 13 -26.99 43.05 -17.25
C ILE A 13 -27.26 41.71 -16.55
N ILE A 14 -27.59 40.66 -17.29
CA ILE A 14 -27.85 39.32 -16.72
C ILE A 14 -26.59 38.77 -16.03
N VAL A 15 -25.41 38.88 -16.66
CA VAL A 15 -24.13 38.45 -16.08
C VAL A 15 -23.82 39.27 -14.82
N SER A 16 -24.06 40.58 -14.84
CA SER A 16 -23.82 41.45 -13.70
C SER A 16 -24.75 41.12 -12.51
N ILE A 17 -26.04 40.89 -12.77
CA ILE A 17 -27.02 40.45 -11.76
C ILE A 17 -26.61 39.10 -11.19
N TYR A 18 -26.19 38.15 -12.03
CA TYR A 18 -25.73 36.84 -11.58
C TYR A 18 -24.49 36.93 -10.69
N CYS A 19 -23.50 37.76 -11.07
CA CYS A 19 -22.31 38.01 -10.26
C CYS A 19 -22.67 38.57 -8.88
N VAL A 20 -23.54 39.59 -8.82
CA VAL A 20 -24.01 40.20 -7.56
C VAL A 20 -24.75 39.18 -6.70
N LEU A 21 -25.66 38.39 -7.28
CA LEU A 21 -26.39 37.35 -6.56
C LEU A 21 -25.45 36.26 -6.03
N SER A 22 -24.43 35.84 -6.79
CA SER A 22 -23.43 34.87 -6.32
C SER A 22 -22.57 35.41 -5.18
N LEU A 23 -22.27 36.71 -5.21
CA LEU A 23 -21.50 37.39 -4.18
C LEU A 23 -22.31 37.51 -2.89
N ILE A 24 -23.59 37.90 -3.00
CA ILE A 24 -24.54 37.93 -1.88
C ILE A 24 -24.70 36.52 -1.29
N ALA A 25 -24.87 35.49 -2.14
CA ALA A 25 -24.98 34.11 -1.68
C ALA A 25 -23.72 33.61 -0.96
N ARG A 26 -22.53 34.10 -1.33
CA ARG A 26 -21.27 33.84 -0.60
C ARG A 26 -21.18 34.60 0.72
N ILE A 27 -21.59 35.87 0.75
CA ILE A 27 -21.53 36.73 1.95
C ILE A 27 -22.51 36.25 3.03
N PHE A 28 -23.71 35.81 2.63
CA PHE A 28 -24.75 35.32 3.54
C PHE A 28 -24.76 33.79 3.68
N ARG A 29 -23.68 33.11 3.25
CA ARG A 29 -23.59 31.66 3.38
C ARG A 29 -23.43 31.31 4.86
N PRO A 30 -24.37 30.58 5.48
CA PRO A 30 -24.22 30.20 6.88
C PRO A 30 -23.03 29.24 7.02
N PRO A 31 -22.26 29.29 8.12
CA PRO A 31 -21.13 28.37 8.36
C PRO A 31 -21.53 26.89 8.22
N GLU A 32 -22.78 26.55 8.59
CA GLU A 32 -23.36 25.22 8.44
C GLU A 32 -23.45 24.77 6.98
N ALA A 33 -23.65 25.69 6.03
CA ALA A 33 -23.70 25.34 4.61
C ALA A 33 -22.33 24.94 4.06
N ASP A 34 -21.24 25.54 4.53
CA ASP A 34 -19.89 25.11 4.16
C ASP A 34 -19.54 23.75 4.76
N TYR A 35 -19.98 23.48 6.00
CA TYR A 35 -19.85 22.16 6.61
C TYR A 35 -20.64 21.09 5.83
N LEU A 36 -21.91 21.37 5.50
CA LEU A 36 -22.77 20.45 4.75
C LEU A 36 -22.26 20.21 3.33
N GLU A 37 -21.77 21.24 2.65
CA GLU A 37 -21.16 21.12 1.32
C GLU A 37 -19.94 20.19 1.38
N LYS A 38 -19.00 20.42 2.31
CA LYS A 38 -17.83 19.54 2.50
C LYS A 38 -18.24 18.11 2.79
N LYS A 39 -19.23 17.90 3.66
CA LYS A 39 -19.77 16.57 3.99
C LYS A 39 -20.40 15.90 2.77
N TYR A 40 -21.18 16.63 1.97
CA TYR A 40 -21.78 16.13 0.74
C TYR A 40 -20.72 15.73 -0.29
N GLN A 41 -19.72 16.59 -0.53
CA GLN A 41 -18.61 16.27 -1.43
C GLN A 41 -17.86 15.02 -0.99
N GLN A 42 -17.62 14.86 0.32
CA GLN A 42 -16.99 13.67 0.88
C GLN A 42 -17.84 12.40 0.67
N VAL A 43 -19.15 12.47 0.91
CA VAL A 43 -20.06 11.33 0.68
C VAL A 43 -20.11 10.94 -0.80
N MET A 44 -20.14 11.92 -1.71
CA MET A 44 -20.15 11.66 -3.14
C MET A 44 -18.82 11.07 -3.63
N ALA A 45 -17.68 11.51 -3.07
CA ALA A 45 -16.38 10.94 -3.34
C ALA A 45 -16.27 9.50 -2.84
N ASP A 46 -16.70 9.22 -1.61
CA ASP A 46 -16.73 7.88 -1.03
C ASP A 46 -17.62 6.93 -1.85
N LYS A 47 -18.79 7.42 -2.30
CA LYS A 47 -19.68 6.65 -3.17
C LYS A 47 -19.01 6.29 -4.50
N LYS A 48 -18.38 7.26 -5.17
CA LYS A 48 -17.65 7.03 -6.42
C LYS A 48 -16.52 6.01 -6.25
N LEU A 49 -15.83 6.02 -5.11
CA LEU A 49 -14.84 5.01 -4.75
C LEU A 49 -15.47 3.62 -4.64
N ILE A 50 -16.58 3.49 -3.90
CA ILE A 50 -17.25 2.20 -3.71
C ILE A 50 -17.82 1.67 -5.03
N ASP A 51 -18.33 2.54 -5.91
CA ASP A 51 -18.82 2.18 -7.23
C ASP A 51 -17.72 1.61 -8.15
N SER A 52 -16.43 1.75 -7.80
CA SER A 52 -15.30 1.13 -8.51
C SER A 52 -15.12 -0.37 -8.22
N LEU A 53 -15.79 -0.88 -7.18
CA LEU A 53 -15.72 -2.29 -6.79
C LEU A 53 -16.84 -3.09 -7.48
N ALA A 54 -16.46 -4.23 -8.05
CA ALA A 54 -17.39 -5.21 -8.58
C ALA A 54 -18.22 -5.86 -7.45
N ASN A 55 -19.40 -6.39 -7.81
CA ASN A 55 -20.33 -6.93 -6.81
C ASN A 55 -19.76 -8.15 -6.06
N ASP A 56 -18.98 -8.99 -6.73
CA ASP A 56 -18.28 -10.13 -6.13
C ASP A 56 -17.14 -9.68 -5.20
N GLU A 57 -16.40 -8.61 -5.56
CA GLU A 57 -15.41 -7.97 -4.67
C GLU A 57 -16.11 -7.43 -3.40
N LEU A 58 -17.25 -6.77 -3.53
CA LEU A 58 -18.02 -6.28 -2.38
C LEU A 58 -18.52 -7.42 -1.49
N GLN A 59 -18.91 -8.56 -2.07
CA GLN A 59 -19.30 -9.75 -1.31
C GLN A 59 -18.10 -10.35 -0.58
N LEU A 60 -16.94 -10.45 -1.24
CA LEU A 60 -15.70 -10.91 -0.63
C LEU A 60 -15.31 -10.03 0.56
N LEU A 61 -15.26 -8.71 0.38
CA LEU A 61 -14.90 -7.78 1.44
C LEU A 61 -15.87 -7.85 2.63
N LYS A 62 -17.16 -8.02 2.37
CA LYS A 62 -18.15 -8.26 3.44
C LYS A 62 -17.91 -9.58 4.17
N LYS A 63 -17.64 -10.67 3.44
CA LYS A 63 -17.33 -11.99 4.00
C LYS A 63 -16.12 -11.92 4.92
N LEU A 64 -15.07 -11.23 4.50
CA LEU A 64 -13.83 -11.05 5.28
C LEU A 64 -13.93 -9.97 6.35
N ASN A 65 -15.04 -9.21 6.39
CA ASN A 65 -15.20 -8.02 7.23
C ASN A 65 -14.04 -7.00 7.03
N PHE A 66 -13.78 -6.66 5.77
CA PHE A 66 -12.79 -5.66 5.34
C PHE A 66 -13.47 -4.32 5.02
N SER A 67 -12.74 -3.22 5.22
CA SER A 67 -13.21 -1.87 4.90
C SER A 67 -13.29 -1.63 3.39
N THR A 68 -14.50 -1.58 2.84
CA THR A 68 -14.73 -1.28 1.41
C THR A 68 -14.19 0.09 1.01
N LYS A 69 -14.26 1.08 1.91
CA LYS A 69 -13.72 2.42 1.71
C LYS A 69 -12.20 2.39 1.57
N LEU A 70 -11.51 1.57 2.37
CA LEU A 70 -10.06 1.47 2.35
C LEU A 70 -9.59 0.76 1.08
N LEU A 71 -10.22 -0.37 0.75
CA LEU A 71 -9.81 -1.19 -0.40
C LEU A 71 -10.17 -0.56 -1.75
N SER A 72 -11.21 0.29 -1.81
CA SER A 72 -11.47 1.11 -2.99
C SER A 72 -10.39 2.15 -3.27
N LYS A 73 -9.56 2.55 -2.28
CA LYS A 73 -8.40 3.42 -2.53
C LYS A 73 -7.34 2.71 -3.36
N ILE A 74 -7.13 1.41 -3.11
CA ILE A 74 -6.22 0.60 -3.91
C ILE A 74 -6.69 0.53 -5.37
N LYS A 75 -8.02 0.48 -5.59
CA LYS A 75 -8.61 0.48 -6.94
C LYS A 75 -8.35 1.78 -7.72
N GLN A 76 -7.89 2.86 -7.07
CA GLN A 76 -7.45 4.06 -7.77
C GLN A 76 -6.09 3.89 -8.45
N ILE A 77 -5.29 2.95 -7.99
CA ILE A 77 -3.96 2.64 -8.53
C ILE A 77 -4.11 1.71 -9.73
N ASN A 78 -4.93 0.66 -9.58
CA ASN A 78 -5.22 -0.29 -10.65
C ASN A 78 -6.65 -0.84 -10.50
N THR A 79 -7.36 -1.01 -11.63
CA THR A 79 -8.72 -1.54 -11.70
C THR A 79 -8.81 -3.07 -11.69
N ASN A 80 -7.69 -3.78 -11.60
CA ASN A 80 -7.62 -5.24 -11.56
C ASN A 80 -8.51 -5.81 -10.46
N LYS A 81 -8.87 -7.08 -10.62
CA LYS A 81 -9.79 -7.75 -9.70
C LYS A 81 -9.11 -8.00 -8.36
N ILE A 82 -9.81 -7.68 -7.27
CA ILE A 82 -9.43 -8.09 -5.93
C ILE A 82 -9.85 -9.55 -5.71
N THR A 83 -8.90 -10.38 -5.32
CA THR A 83 -9.10 -11.79 -4.96
C THR A 83 -8.75 -12.03 -3.49
N GLN A 84 -9.08 -13.20 -2.97
CA GLN A 84 -8.66 -13.60 -1.62
C GLN A 84 -7.24 -14.19 -1.68
N LEU A 85 -6.40 -13.90 -0.68
CA LEU A 85 -5.08 -14.52 -0.56
C LEU A 85 -5.22 -16.02 -0.31
N HIS A 86 -4.29 -16.80 -0.87
CA HIS A 86 -4.16 -18.22 -0.56
C HIS A 86 -3.50 -18.40 0.81
N LYS A 87 -3.75 -19.55 1.43
CA LYS A 87 -3.16 -19.88 2.73
C LYS A 87 -1.79 -20.53 2.52
N VAL A 88 -0.81 -20.06 3.28
CA VAL A 88 0.51 -20.69 3.40
C VAL A 88 0.55 -21.45 4.72
N TYR A 89 0.89 -22.74 4.68
CA TYR A 89 0.78 -23.61 5.86
C TYR A 89 2.08 -23.81 6.60
N THR A 90 3.17 -23.99 5.86
CA THR A 90 4.47 -24.28 6.44
C THR A 90 5.55 -23.58 5.63
N GLU A 91 6.65 -23.32 6.33
CA GLU A 91 7.94 -22.99 5.73
C GLU A 91 8.27 -24.00 4.62
N CYS A 92 8.92 -23.51 3.56
CA CYS A 92 9.35 -24.22 2.36
C CYS A 92 8.23 -24.82 1.50
N ALA A 93 6.96 -24.71 1.91
CA ALA A 93 5.85 -25.27 1.15
C ALA A 93 5.30 -24.29 0.11
N ASP A 94 4.73 -24.86 -0.94
CA ASP A 94 3.94 -24.12 -1.91
C ASP A 94 2.62 -23.66 -1.28
N GLU A 95 2.07 -22.57 -1.81
CA GLU A 95 0.69 -22.18 -1.52
C GLU A 95 -0.30 -23.27 -1.98
N PHE A 96 -1.47 -23.37 -1.34
CA PHE A 96 -2.52 -24.32 -1.74
C PHE A 96 -3.67 -23.58 -2.43
N ASP A 97 -4.09 -24.09 -3.59
CA ASP A 97 -5.11 -23.45 -4.44
C ASP A 97 -6.51 -23.37 -3.80
N ASP A 98 -6.82 -24.30 -2.88
CA ASP A 98 -8.18 -24.49 -2.36
C ASP A 98 -8.38 -23.94 -0.93
N GLU A 99 -7.34 -23.39 -0.31
CA GLU A 99 -7.44 -22.76 1.01
C GLU A 99 -7.04 -21.31 1.01
N TYR A 100 -7.84 -20.51 1.71
CA TYR A 100 -7.71 -19.06 1.68
C TYR A 100 -7.37 -18.48 3.05
N PHE A 101 -6.53 -17.46 3.04
CA PHE A 101 -6.21 -16.64 4.20
C PHE A 101 -7.19 -15.46 4.33
N GLU A 102 -7.34 -14.89 5.53
CA GLU A 102 -8.14 -13.68 5.77
C GLU A 102 -7.43 -12.40 5.29
N GLY A 103 -7.10 -12.38 4.01
CA GLY A 103 -6.50 -11.24 3.33
C GLY A 103 -6.93 -11.17 1.88
N VAL A 104 -6.63 -10.05 1.25
CA VAL A 104 -6.97 -9.79 -0.14
C VAL A 104 -5.73 -9.49 -0.96
N PHE A 105 -5.82 -9.79 -2.24
CA PHE A 105 -4.75 -9.61 -3.22
C PHE A 105 -5.25 -8.82 -4.42
N LEU A 106 -4.38 -8.00 -4.99
CA LEU A 106 -4.58 -7.31 -6.24
C LEU A 106 -3.32 -7.46 -7.09
N SER A 107 -3.44 -8.09 -8.27
CA SER A 107 -2.31 -8.15 -9.19
C SER A 107 -1.98 -6.75 -9.71
N CYS A 108 -0.72 -6.37 -9.66
CA CYS A 108 -0.23 -5.10 -10.16
C CYS A 108 1.28 -5.18 -10.40
N SER A 109 1.85 -4.20 -11.09
CA SER A 109 3.30 -4.09 -11.24
C SER A 109 3.98 -3.73 -9.91
N GLU A 110 5.27 -4.06 -9.79
CA GLU A 110 6.08 -3.68 -8.63
C GLU A 110 6.03 -2.17 -8.36
N ARG A 111 6.08 -1.35 -9.41
CA ARG A 111 5.98 0.11 -9.30
C ARG A 111 4.66 0.54 -8.69
N GLU A 112 3.55 -0.04 -9.13
CA GLU A 112 2.22 0.26 -8.57
C GLU A 112 2.10 -0.19 -7.12
N ALA A 113 2.64 -1.36 -6.77
CA ALA A 113 2.67 -1.84 -5.39
C ALA A 113 3.47 -0.89 -4.49
N LYS A 114 4.69 -0.50 -4.90
CA LYS A 114 5.54 0.43 -4.15
C LYS A 114 4.88 1.79 -3.95
N MET A 115 4.24 2.33 -4.99
CA MET A 115 3.45 3.57 -4.88
C MET A 115 2.31 3.41 -3.87
N ALA A 116 1.55 2.31 -3.95
CA ALA A 116 0.45 2.04 -3.03
C ALA A 116 0.90 1.98 -1.58
N ILE A 117 1.98 1.25 -1.31
CA ILE A 117 2.53 1.06 0.04
C ILE A 117 2.98 2.41 0.60
N ASN A 118 3.77 3.17 -0.15
CA ASN A 118 4.26 4.47 0.29
C ASN A 118 3.12 5.46 0.59
N ASP A 119 2.08 5.49 -0.24
CA ASP A 119 0.98 6.44 -0.10
C ASP A 119 -0.03 6.04 0.98
N LEU A 120 -0.24 4.74 1.20
CA LEU A 120 -1.39 4.24 1.96
C LEU A 120 -1.03 3.54 3.27
N LYS A 121 0.22 3.08 3.48
CA LYS A 121 0.60 2.22 4.63
C LYS A 121 0.16 2.77 5.98
N HIS A 122 0.44 4.05 6.27
CA HIS A 122 0.10 4.64 7.57
C HIS A 122 -1.41 4.79 7.77
N GLU A 123 -2.20 4.99 6.71
CA GLU A 123 -3.66 5.06 6.82
C GLU A 123 -4.26 3.67 7.05
N PHE A 124 -3.73 2.65 6.36
CA PHE A 124 -4.13 1.27 6.53
C PHE A 124 -3.80 0.78 7.95
N GLN A 125 -2.59 1.04 8.42
CA GLN A 125 -2.12 0.62 9.74
C GLN A 125 -2.94 1.25 10.87
N LYS A 126 -3.30 2.54 10.76
CA LYS A 126 -4.21 3.21 11.73
C LYS A 126 -5.59 2.55 11.81
N GLN A 127 -5.99 1.80 10.80
CA GLN A 127 -7.26 1.08 10.74
C GLN A 127 -7.10 -0.43 10.99
N GLY A 128 -5.91 -0.90 11.40
CA GLY A 128 -5.66 -2.31 11.69
C GLY A 128 -5.43 -3.18 10.45
N TYR A 129 -4.93 -2.59 9.37
CA TYR A 129 -4.56 -3.30 8.14
C TYR A 129 -3.08 -3.09 7.82
N LEU A 130 -2.48 -4.12 7.23
CA LEU A 130 -1.12 -4.08 6.70
C LEU A 130 -1.20 -4.24 5.18
N ILE A 131 -0.46 -3.40 4.46
CA ILE A 131 -0.40 -3.37 3.00
C ILE A 131 1.05 -3.59 2.58
N PHE A 132 1.28 -4.55 1.69
CA PHE A 132 2.63 -5.01 1.34
C PHE A 132 2.67 -5.63 -0.05
N ARG A 133 3.86 -5.68 -0.65
CA ARG A 133 4.12 -6.42 -1.89
C ARG A 133 4.17 -7.91 -1.57
N ASN A 134 3.43 -8.70 -2.33
CA ASN A 134 3.37 -10.14 -2.14
C ASN A 134 3.73 -10.85 -3.44
N ASP A 135 4.74 -11.71 -3.38
CA ASP A 135 5.02 -12.68 -4.43
C ASP A 135 4.41 -14.03 -4.03
N SER A 136 3.36 -14.40 -4.77
CA SER A 136 2.61 -15.65 -4.65
C SER A 136 2.93 -16.56 -5.82
N ASP A 137 3.03 -17.85 -5.55
CA ASP A 137 3.30 -18.87 -6.58
C ASP A 137 2.12 -19.01 -7.55
N HIS A 138 0.89 -18.74 -7.07
CA HIS A 138 -0.34 -18.92 -7.85
C HIS A 138 -0.93 -17.63 -8.39
N LEU A 139 -0.87 -16.56 -7.58
CA LEU A 139 -1.43 -15.26 -7.92
C LEU A 139 -0.41 -14.34 -8.61
N GLY A 140 0.88 -14.72 -8.57
CA GLY A 140 2.00 -13.92 -9.06
C GLY A 140 2.36 -12.78 -8.10
N SER A 141 3.07 -11.78 -8.63
CA SER A 141 3.43 -10.58 -7.88
C SER A 141 2.28 -9.57 -7.85
N GLY A 142 2.09 -8.92 -6.71
CA GLY A 142 1.10 -7.87 -6.57
C GLY A 142 1.05 -7.27 -5.17
N LEU A 143 -0.07 -6.64 -4.87
CA LEU A 143 -0.31 -5.97 -3.60
C LEU A 143 -1.27 -6.81 -2.74
N ALA A 144 -0.84 -7.09 -1.52
CA ALA A 144 -1.63 -7.81 -0.53
C ALA A 144 -2.06 -6.88 0.61
N VAL A 145 -3.22 -7.19 1.19
CA VAL A 145 -3.71 -6.54 2.41
C VAL A 145 -4.22 -7.59 3.37
N ILE A 146 -3.70 -7.56 4.60
CA ILE A 146 -4.14 -8.41 5.70
C ILE A 146 -4.60 -7.55 6.87
N LYS A 147 -5.40 -8.13 7.77
CA LYS A 147 -5.63 -7.54 9.09
C LYS A 147 -4.40 -7.80 9.96
N GLY A 148 -3.96 -6.78 10.69
CA GLY A 148 -2.76 -6.89 11.51
C GLY A 148 -2.40 -5.56 12.14
N SER A 149 -1.48 -5.61 13.09
CA SER A 149 -1.02 -4.42 13.81
C SER A 149 0.49 -4.32 13.90
N GLU A 150 1.20 -5.44 13.72
CA GLU A 150 2.65 -5.47 13.70
C GLU A 150 3.17 -5.81 12.29
N PRO A 151 4.28 -5.20 11.84
CA PRO A 151 4.90 -5.54 10.55
C PRO A 151 5.15 -7.05 10.38
N TRP A 152 5.48 -7.74 11.48
CA TRP A 152 5.79 -9.16 11.53
C TRP A 152 4.61 -10.07 11.20
N ASP A 153 3.37 -9.57 11.30
CA ASP A 153 2.18 -10.32 10.88
C ASP A 153 2.25 -10.68 9.38
N ILE A 154 2.95 -9.87 8.58
CA ILE A 154 3.20 -10.11 7.14
C ILE A 154 4.07 -11.36 6.96
N LEU A 155 5.19 -11.44 7.69
CA LEU A 155 6.11 -12.60 7.64
C LEU A 155 5.44 -13.86 8.16
N ARG A 156 4.67 -13.77 9.25
CA ARG A 156 3.90 -14.90 9.81
C ARG A 156 2.85 -15.43 8.84
N TYR A 157 2.19 -14.53 8.10
CA TYR A 157 1.26 -14.93 7.05
C TYR A 157 2.00 -15.65 5.93
N ARG A 158 3.08 -15.05 5.41
CA ARG A 158 3.76 -15.56 4.22
C ARG A 158 4.60 -16.80 4.49
N GLN A 159 4.93 -17.06 5.76
CA GLN A 159 5.88 -18.09 6.20
C GLN A 159 7.23 -17.93 5.48
N THR A 160 7.71 -16.68 5.39
CA THR A 160 8.99 -16.39 4.75
C THR A 160 10.12 -17.04 5.54
N ASP A 161 10.99 -17.78 4.86
CA ASP A 161 12.10 -18.51 5.48
C ASP A 161 13.39 -18.41 4.64
N GLY A 162 14.49 -18.86 5.23
CA GLY A 162 15.76 -19.07 4.56
C GLY A 162 16.22 -20.50 4.78
N CYS A 163 15.43 -21.46 4.31
CA CYS A 163 15.61 -22.88 4.63
C CYS A 163 17.01 -23.43 4.28
N ASN A 164 17.63 -22.96 3.21
CA ASN A 164 19.00 -23.31 2.82
C ASN A 164 20.05 -22.90 3.86
N TYR A 165 19.72 -21.91 4.70
CA TYR A 165 20.56 -21.37 5.75
C TYR A 165 20.08 -21.77 7.16
N GLY A 166 19.06 -22.64 7.26
CA GLY A 166 18.49 -23.07 8.54
C GLY A 166 17.75 -21.95 9.28
N LEU A 167 17.25 -20.95 8.55
CA LEU A 167 16.50 -19.82 9.10
C LEU A 167 15.00 -20.08 8.94
N ASP A 168 14.30 -20.19 10.07
CA ASP A 168 12.83 -20.23 10.12
C ASP A 168 12.24 -18.81 10.14
N THR A 169 10.93 -18.67 9.98
CA THR A 169 10.26 -17.35 9.98
C THR A 169 10.49 -16.59 11.30
N GLN A 170 10.61 -17.28 12.43
CA GLN A 170 10.82 -16.63 13.73
C GLN A 170 12.24 -16.12 13.90
N ALA A 171 13.25 -16.82 13.36
CA ALA A 171 14.63 -16.40 13.33
C ALA A 171 14.77 -15.10 12.52
N ILE A 172 14.13 -15.03 11.36
CA ILE A 172 14.07 -13.81 10.53
C ILE A 172 13.40 -12.67 11.30
N ILE A 173 12.20 -12.89 11.87
CA ILE A 173 11.51 -11.86 12.66
C ILE A 173 12.37 -11.37 13.83
N LYS A 174 13.05 -12.29 14.52
CA LYS A 174 13.93 -11.93 15.63
C LYS A 174 15.07 -11.04 15.16
N GLN A 175 15.76 -11.41 14.08
CA GLN A 175 16.89 -10.63 13.57
C GLN A 175 16.45 -9.23 13.11
N LEU A 176 15.34 -9.12 12.38
CA LEU A 176 14.81 -7.83 11.94
C LEU A 176 14.43 -6.93 13.13
N ARG A 177 13.88 -7.51 14.21
CA ARG A 177 13.62 -6.78 15.47
C ARG A 177 14.90 -6.31 16.13
N ASP A 178 15.93 -7.14 16.16
CA ASP A 178 17.23 -6.82 16.78
C ASP A 178 17.93 -5.65 16.05
N TRP A 179 17.83 -5.60 14.72
CA TRP A 179 18.30 -4.45 13.93
C TRP A 179 17.43 -3.20 14.04
N GLY A 180 16.24 -3.30 14.66
CA GLY A 180 15.32 -2.17 14.81
C GLY A 180 14.56 -1.81 13.53
N VAL A 181 14.31 -2.79 12.66
CA VAL A 181 13.45 -2.61 11.48
C VAL A 181 12.05 -2.16 11.90
N THR A 182 11.50 -1.19 11.18
CA THR A 182 10.23 -0.55 11.53
C THR A 182 9.06 -1.02 10.68
N GLU A 183 9.32 -1.43 9.44
CA GLU A 183 8.29 -1.80 8.47
C GLU A 183 8.73 -2.96 7.58
N VAL A 184 7.77 -3.80 7.19
CA VAL A 184 7.92 -4.80 6.13
C VAL A 184 7.15 -4.30 4.92
N LEU A 185 7.84 -4.10 3.80
CA LEU A 185 7.30 -3.53 2.57
C LEU A 185 6.90 -4.62 1.59
N GLY A 186 7.58 -5.76 1.61
CA GLY A 186 7.27 -6.87 0.72
C GLY A 186 7.80 -8.21 1.23
N VAL A 187 7.16 -9.29 0.80
CA VAL A 187 7.56 -10.66 1.11
C VAL A 187 7.30 -11.60 -0.05
N GLY A 188 8.19 -12.58 -0.18
CA GLY A 188 8.00 -13.82 -0.90
C GLY A 188 8.25 -15.02 0.00
N ARG A 189 8.44 -16.19 -0.59
CA ARG A 189 8.76 -17.42 0.15
C ARG A 189 10.12 -17.31 0.83
N ASP A 190 11.10 -16.83 0.08
CA ASP A 190 12.52 -16.84 0.38
C ASP A 190 13.10 -15.42 0.45
N TRP A 191 12.26 -14.38 0.39
CA TRP A 191 12.73 -12.99 0.40
C TRP A 191 11.83 -12.08 1.24
N VAL A 192 12.45 -11.02 1.78
CA VAL A 192 11.78 -9.95 2.52
C VAL A 192 12.38 -8.59 2.13
N GLU A 193 11.52 -7.61 1.87
CA GLU A 193 11.87 -6.20 1.69
C GLU A 193 11.34 -5.41 2.90
N PHE A 194 12.19 -4.62 3.53
CA PHE A 194 11.88 -3.91 4.77
C PHE A 194 12.54 -2.53 4.85
N ASP A 195 12.08 -1.72 5.79
CA ASP A 195 12.58 -0.35 6.03
C ASP A 195 13.05 -0.18 7.49
N PHE A 196 14.29 0.28 7.66
CA PHE A 196 14.84 0.66 8.96
C PHE A 196 14.17 1.93 9.53
N GLY A 197 13.56 2.75 8.68
CA GLY A 197 12.98 4.04 9.04
C GLY A 197 14.02 5.13 9.36
N ARG A 198 15.31 4.79 9.30
CA ARG A 198 16.46 5.65 9.50
C ARG A 198 17.67 5.10 8.75
N PHE A 199 18.62 5.97 8.43
CA PHE A 199 19.93 5.55 7.93
C PHE A 199 20.71 4.83 9.05
N ALA A 200 21.65 3.98 8.64
CA ALA A 200 22.54 3.30 9.57
C ALA A 200 23.47 4.33 10.26
N ASP A 201 23.86 4.05 11.50
CA ASP A 201 24.88 4.86 12.19
C ASP A 201 26.31 4.43 11.77
N ASP A 202 26.46 3.17 11.35
CA ASP A 202 27.68 2.57 10.80
C ASP A 202 27.28 1.60 9.67
N GLU A 203 27.35 2.09 8.44
CA GLU A 203 26.93 1.37 7.24
C GLU A 203 27.78 0.13 7.00
N MET A 204 29.08 0.19 7.31
CA MET A 204 30.00 -0.94 7.12
C MET A 204 29.76 -2.04 8.13
N ALA A 205 29.49 -1.70 9.39
CA ALA A 205 29.15 -2.68 10.41
C ALA A 205 27.81 -3.37 10.07
N LEU A 206 26.78 -2.60 9.70
CA LEU A 206 25.49 -3.16 9.32
C LEU A 206 25.59 -4.00 8.04
N ALA A 207 26.37 -3.57 7.04
CA ALA A 207 26.61 -4.37 5.84
C ALA A 207 27.28 -5.72 6.14
N ALA A 208 28.22 -5.76 7.08
CA ALA A 208 28.86 -7.00 7.51
C ALA A 208 27.85 -7.94 8.20
N GLU A 209 27.00 -7.41 9.09
CA GLU A 209 25.94 -8.19 9.74
C GLU A 209 24.91 -8.73 8.74
N LEU A 210 24.49 -7.90 7.78
CA LEU A 210 23.57 -8.31 6.72
C LEU A 210 24.17 -9.42 5.85
N TYR A 211 25.46 -9.33 5.50
CA TYR A 211 26.14 -10.39 4.76
C TYR A 211 26.24 -11.70 5.56
N GLU A 212 26.54 -11.63 6.85
CA GLU A 212 26.57 -12.83 7.71
C GLU A 212 25.19 -13.50 7.80
N PHE A 213 24.12 -12.70 7.87
CA PHE A 213 22.75 -13.21 7.99
C PHE A 213 22.16 -13.68 6.64
N CYS A 214 22.56 -13.07 5.54
CA CYS A 214 22.03 -13.32 4.20
C CYS A 214 23.17 -13.22 3.17
N PRO A 215 24.00 -14.26 3.01
CA PRO A 215 25.16 -14.21 2.12
C PRO A 215 24.81 -13.84 0.66
N ASP A 216 23.63 -14.25 0.19
CA ASP A 216 23.18 -14.03 -1.19
C ASP A 216 23.05 -12.55 -1.58
N ILE A 217 22.84 -11.64 -0.62
CA ILE A 217 22.82 -10.19 -0.89
C ILE A 217 24.15 -9.73 -1.53
N ILE A 218 25.24 -10.43 -1.22
CA ILE A 218 26.57 -10.19 -1.80
C ILE A 218 26.85 -11.18 -2.92
N GLU A 219 26.71 -12.48 -2.66
CA GLU A 219 27.20 -13.55 -3.55
C GLU A 219 26.40 -13.62 -4.86
N GLN A 220 25.11 -13.30 -4.81
CA GLN A 220 24.22 -13.25 -5.96
C GLN A 220 23.77 -11.83 -6.31
N GLY A 221 23.94 -10.89 -5.38
CA GLY A 221 23.53 -9.50 -5.51
C GLY A 221 24.67 -8.51 -5.80
N LEU A 222 25.01 -7.70 -4.81
CA LEU A 222 25.83 -6.49 -4.95
C LEU A 222 27.32 -6.78 -5.23
N GLY A 223 27.78 -7.98 -4.88
CA GLY A 223 29.14 -8.46 -5.16
C GLY A 223 30.22 -8.01 -4.17
N SER A 224 29.96 -7.09 -3.25
CA SER A 224 30.86 -6.82 -2.11
C SER A 224 30.16 -6.11 -0.95
N VAL A 225 30.71 -6.27 0.26
CA VAL A 225 30.21 -5.63 1.49
C VAL A 225 30.30 -4.10 1.39
N GLU A 226 31.33 -3.56 0.76
CA GLU A 226 31.50 -2.11 0.56
C GLU A 226 30.37 -1.52 -0.28
N LYS A 227 29.95 -2.23 -1.34
CA LYS A 227 28.82 -1.79 -2.17
C LYS A 227 27.49 -1.86 -1.41
N LEU A 228 27.34 -2.82 -0.49
CA LEU A 228 26.18 -2.87 0.40
C LEU A 228 26.18 -1.69 1.37
N ALA A 229 27.34 -1.33 1.94
CA ALA A 229 27.46 -0.12 2.74
C ALA A 229 27.12 1.15 1.95
N ASP A 230 27.61 1.28 0.71
CA ASP A 230 27.24 2.39 -0.18
C ASP A 230 25.72 2.46 -0.42
N CYS A 231 25.03 1.31 -0.50
CA CYS A 231 23.57 1.27 -0.59
C CYS A 231 22.88 1.73 0.70
N LEU A 232 23.41 1.37 1.87
CA LEU A 232 22.87 1.76 3.17
C LEU A 232 23.04 3.26 3.46
N ASP A 233 24.04 3.91 2.86
CA ASP A 233 24.24 5.37 2.95
C ASP A 233 23.14 6.18 2.24
N VAL A 234 22.52 5.60 1.20
CA VAL A 234 21.53 6.29 0.37
C VAL A 234 20.11 5.70 0.45
N SER A 235 19.93 4.60 1.18
CA SER A 235 18.65 3.91 1.33
C SER A 235 18.46 3.38 2.74
N THR A 236 17.25 3.55 3.28
CA THR A 236 16.81 2.88 4.52
C THR A 236 16.12 1.55 4.25
N GLN A 237 15.94 1.20 2.97
CA GLN A 237 15.22 0.01 2.51
C GLN A 237 16.20 -1.03 2.00
N ILE A 238 16.00 -2.28 2.43
CA ILE A 238 16.81 -3.43 2.06
C ILE A 238 15.90 -4.60 1.70
N THR A 239 16.34 -5.37 0.70
CA THR A 239 15.76 -6.67 0.35
C THR A 239 16.78 -7.75 0.64
N LEU A 240 16.37 -8.77 1.40
CA LEU A 240 17.13 -10.00 1.64
C LEU A 240 16.43 -11.16 0.94
N TRP A 241 17.20 -12.10 0.42
CA TRP A 241 16.70 -13.35 -0.16
C TRP A 241 17.66 -14.51 0.13
N TRP A 242 17.13 -15.73 0.24
CA TRP A 242 17.88 -16.92 0.61
C TRP A 242 17.64 -18.05 -0.41
N ASP A 243 18.52 -18.14 -1.41
CA ASP A 243 18.44 -19.11 -2.52
C ASP A 243 19.39 -20.31 -2.38
#